data_AF-A0A821ZY21-F1
#
_entry.id   AF-A0A821ZY21-F1
#
_cell.length_a   1.000
_cell.length_b   1.000
_cell.length_c   1.000
_cell.angle_alpha   90.00
_cell.angle_beta   90.00
_cell.angle_gamma   90.00
#
_symmetry.space_group_name_H-M   'P 1'
#
loop_
_entity.id
_entity.type
_entity.pdbx_description
1 polymer ?
#
loop_
_entity_poly.entity_id
_entity_poly.type
_entity_poly.pdbx_seq_one_letter_code
_entity_poly.pdbx_strand_id
1 'polypeptide(L)'
;MAIAVMVINVYAKNLEVTIVRAGSTFDTTQDVIVKLQYRNTGQKKINIVKWYLPGKELYDPLFKITCNNVPVEYLGPMIKRVKPSAKDVIPLAPGKIISTVVALSSAYDMSKTCDYSIQYNMQSDLIIFSDDQTLETIPDEPIDNLEFEIQSNNIRLPIKGRPNKQHNQNQIMTIHKRAATLNYVNCTENNTIDLINAVSWALKYANESFNYLNNIISGTTRYRTWFGTYSSTNRNT
;
A
#
# COMPACT_ATOMS: atom_id res chain seq x y z
N MET A 1 19.06 16.23 27.40
CA MET A 1 17.85 15.71 26.71
C MET A 1 16.73 16.75 26.58
N ALA A 2 16.44 17.57 27.61
CA ALA A 2 15.34 18.55 27.57
C ALA A 2 15.41 19.63 26.45
N ILE A 3 16.60 20.11 26.08
CA ILE A 3 16.76 21.16 25.06
C ILE A 3 16.41 20.66 23.65
N ALA A 4 16.83 19.44 23.29
CA ALA A 4 16.53 18.86 21.97
C ALA A 4 15.01 18.64 21.79
N VAL A 5 14.35 18.15 22.83
CA VAL A 5 12.89 17.95 22.86
C VAL A 5 12.14 19.27 22.68
N MET A 6 12.51 20.33 23.41
CA MET A 6 11.85 21.64 23.32
C MET A 6 12.01 22.28 21.93
N VAL A 7 13.14 22.07 21.28
CA VAL A 7 13.44 22.59 19.95
C VAL A 7 12.61 21.85 18.89
N ILE A 8 12.53 20.51 18.93
CA ILE A 8 11.66 19.71 18.05
C ILE A 8 10.20 20.17 18.14
N ASN A 9 9.70 20.46 19.34
CA ASN A 9 8.33 20.90 19.58
C ASN A 9 7.98 22.23 18.88
N VAL A 10 8.93 23.15 18.74
CA VAL A 10 8.70 24.43 18.04
C VAL A 10 8.64 24.21 16.52
N TYR A 11 9.47 23.32 15.98
CA TYR A 11 9.50 23.06 14.54
C TYR A 11 8.35 22.16 14.06
N ALA A 12 7.85 21.25 14.90
CA ALA A 12 6.64 20.48 14.63
C ALA A 12 5.45 21.39 14.28
N LYS A 13 5.29 22.49 15.03
CA LYS A 13 4.25 23.50 14.78
C LYS A 13 4.47 24.34 13.52
N ASN A 14 5.70 24.36 12.99
CA ASN A 14 6.08 25.11 11.80
C ASN A 14 5.91 24.31 10.50
N LEU A 15 5.52 23.03 10.57
CA LEU A 15 5.15 22.26 9.39
C LEU A 15 3.63 22.07 9.36
N GLU A 16 3.01 22.81 8.47
CA GLU A 16 1.60 22.62 8.14
C GLU A 16 1.49 21.53 7.07
N VAL A 17 0.67 20.51 7.33
CA VAL A 17 0.35 19.46 6.35
C VAL A 17 -1.11 19.59 5.94
N THR A 18 -1.35 19.69 4.65
CA THR A 18 -2.71 19.72 4.10
C THR A 18 -2.91 18.52 3.19
N ILE A 19 -3.96 17.75 3.45
CA ILE A 19 -4.41 16.68 2.58
C ILE A 19 -5.62 17.16 1.77
N VAL A 20 -5.56 16.92 0.47
CA VAL A 20 -6.67 17.17 -0.44
C VAL A 20 -6.93 15.94 -1.27
N ARG A 21 -8.19 15.76 -1.66
CA ARG A 21 -8.58 14.74 -2.61
C ARG A 21 -7.90 15.00 -3.96
N ALA A 22 -7.36 13.96 -4.59
CA ALA A 22 -6.95 14.02 -5.99
C ALA A 22 -8.08 13.46 -6.87
N GLY A 23 -8.74 14.33 -7.65
CA GLY A 23 -9.82 13.95 -8.58
C GLY A 23 -11.25 14.11 -8.04
N SER A 24 -12.24 13.95 -8.93
CA SER A 24 -13.67 14.26 -8.69
C SER A 24 -14.55 13.04 -8.37
N THR A 25 -14.18 11.84 -8.81
CA THR A 25 -14.90 10.58 -8.56
C THR A 25 -13.90 9.43 -8.34
N PHE A 26 -14.15 8.57 -7.35
CA PHE A 26 -13.47 7.28 -7.26
C PHE A 26 -14.44 6.23 -7.78
N ASP A 27 -14.35 5.88 -9.06
CA ASP A 27 -15.06 4.68 -9.52
C ASP A 27 -14.45 3.44 -8.82
N THR A 28 -15.15 2.31 -8.83
CA THR A 28 -14.73 1.08 -8.12
C THR A 28 -13.44 0.46 -8.68
N THR A 29 -12.97 0.93 -9.84
CA THR A 29 -11.79 0.47 -10.58
C THR A 29 -10.59 1.42 -10.51
N GLN A 30 -10.70 2.53 -9.80
CA GLN A 30 -9.62 3.53 -9.70
C GLN A 30 -8.90 3.42 -8.36
N ASP A 31 -7.65 3.83 -8.28
CA ASP A 31 -7.00 3.95 -6.98
C ASP A 31 -7.59 5.14 -6.19
N VAL A 32 -7.64 5.01 -4.86
CA VAL A 32 -8.02 6.11 -3.96
C VAL A 32 -6.79 6.98 -3.74
N ILE A 33 -6.69 8.07 -4.51
CA ILE A 33 -5.52 8.94 -4.52
C ILE A 33 -5.79 10.22 -3.71
N VAL A 34 -4.80 10.60 -2.90
CA VAL A 34 -4.77 11.87 -2.18
C VAL A 34 -3.48 12.62 -2.50
N LYS A 35 -3.55 13.95 -2.43
CA LYS A 35 -2.41 14.83 -2.54
C LYS A 35 -2.13 15.45 -1.17
N LEU A 36 -0.87 15.45 -0.76
CA LEU A 36 -0.41 16.09 0.45
C LEU A 36 0.42 17.33 0.09
N GLN A 37 0.30 18.36 0.89
CA GLN A 37 1.08 19.59 0.80
C GLN A 37 1.72 19.85 2.15
N TYR A 38 3.04 19.96 2.16
CA TYR A 38 3.87 20.19 3.33
C TYR A 38 4.43 21.60 3.24
N ARG A 39 3.98 22.50 4.11
CA ARG A 39 4.37 23.91 4.10
C ARG A 39 5.15 24.26 5.36
N ASN A 40 6.32 24.84 5.17
CA ASN A 40 7.04 25.46 6.28
C ASN A 40 6.42 26.84 6.57
N THR A 41 5.68 26.95 7.66
CA THR A 41 5.05 28.20 8.15
C THR A 41 5.97 28.98 9.09
N GLY A 42 7.11 28.41 9.47
CA GLY A 42 8.12 29.06 10.30
C GLY A 42 9.04 30.02 9.54
N GLN A 43 9.94 30.65 10.31
CA GLN A 43 10.90 31.65 9.80
C GLN A 43 12.29 31.06 9.53
N LYS A 44 12.52 29.80 9.87
CA LYS A 44 13.79 29.08 9.66
C LYS A 44 13.59 27.91 8.72
N LYS A 45 14.67 27.50 8.05
CA LYS A 45 14.70 26.28 7.26
C LYS A 45 14.47 25.07 8.17
N ILE A 46 13.61 24.16 7.74
CA ILE A 46 13.40 22.86 8.39
C ILE A 46 13.84 21.75 7.45
N ASN A 47 14.27 20.63 7.99
CA ASN A 47 14.68 19.46 7.23
C ASN A 47 13.64 18.36 7.44
N ILE A 48 13.16 17.77 6.35
CA ILE A 48 12.12 16.73 6.37
C ILE A 48 12.72 15.40 5.91
N VAL A 49 12.53 14.33 6.69
CA VAL A 49 12.92 12.97 6.30
C VAL A 49 12.01 12.46 5.19
N LYS A 50 12.59 12.06 4.06
CA LYS A 50 11.90 11.62 2.83
C LYS A 50 10.95 10.46 3.06
N TRP A 51 11.24 9.58 4.02
CA TRP A 51 10.46 8.38 4.28
C TRP A 51 9.04 8.67 4.74
N TYR A 52 8.82 9.83 5.37
CA TYR A 52 7.50 10.28 5.83
C TYR A 52 6.80 11.22 4.83
N LEU A 53 7.39 11.40 3.65
CA LEU A 53 6.74 12.02 2.50
C LEU A 53 6.21 10.90 1.60
N PRO A 54 4.89 10.61 1.59
CA PRO A 54 4.36 9.46 0.88
C PRO A 54 4.58 9.63 -0.62
N GLY A 55 5.23 8.65 -1.24
CA GLY A 55 5.49 8.61 -2.67
C GLY A 55 4.44 7.79 -3.43
N LYS A 56 4.85 7.29 -4.60
CA LYS A 56 4.04 6.32 -5.37
C LYS A 56 3.77 5.04 -4.59
N GLU A 57 4.73 4.65 -3.74
CA GLU A 57 4.66 3.49 -2.85
C GLU A 57 4.63 3.98 -1.40
N LEU A 58 3.89 3.26 -0.56
CA LEU A 58 3.74 3.57 0.86
C LEU A 58 4.32 2.42 1.69
N TYR A 59 5.40 2.71 2.41
CA TYR A 59 6.20 1.73 3.16
C TYR A 59 6.03 1.80 4.68
N ASP A 60 5.17 2.72 5.14
CA ASP A 60 4.89 2.95 6.54
C ASP A 60 3.43 3.43 6.68
N PRO A 61 2.75 3.16 7.81
CA PRO A 61 1.36 3.57 8.04
C PRO A 61 1.27 5.07 8.38
N LEU A 62 1.50 5.93 7.40
CA LEU A 62 1.58 7.40 7.59
C LEU A 62 0.23 8.09 7.86
N PHE A 63 -0.87 7.34 7.77
CA PHE A 63 -2.23 7.87 7.85
C PHE A 63 -3.03 7.17 8.95
N LYS A 64 -3.77 7.97 9.73
CA LYS A 64 -4.91 7.50 10.52
C LYS A 64 -6.13 7.50 9.60
N ILE A 65 -6.60 6.30 9.26
CA ILE A 65 -7.77 6.09 8.41
C ILE A 65 -8.83 5.36 9.20
N THR A 66 -10.07 5.86 9.17
CA THR A 66 -11.21 5.15 9.74
C THR A 66 -12.34 5.03 8.72
N CYS A 67 -13.09 3.94 8.82
CA CYS A 67 -14.37 3.74 8.15
C CYS A 67 -15.44 3.63 9.24
N ASN A 68 -16.39 4.58 9.28
CA ASN A 68 -17.41 4.64 10.33
C ASN A 68 -16.80 4.58 11.76
N ASN A 69 -15.70 5.30 11.97
CA ASN A 69 -14.90 5.33 13.21
C ASN A 69 -14.16 4.02 13.57
N VAL A 70 -14.23 2.99 12.72
CA VAL A 70 -13.40 1.78 12.87
C VAL A 70 -12.08 2.00 12.13
N PRO A 71 -10.91 1.82 12.78
CA PRO A 71 -9.62 1.91 12.12
C PRO A 71 -9.52 0.99 10.91
N VAL A 72 -8.92 1.50 9.85
CA VAL A 72 -8.65 0.75 8.63
C VAL A 72 -7.25 0.16 8.70
N GLU A 73 -7.15 -1.12 8.39
CA GLU A 73 -5.88 -1.86 8.44
C GLU A 73 -4.89 -1.34 7.40
N TYR A 74 -3.64 -1.16 7.82
CA TYR A 74 -2.51 -0.97 6.91
C TYR A 74 -2.01 -2.35 6.49
N LEU A 75 -2.01 -2.59 5.18
CA LEU A 75 -1.62 -3.85 4.57
C LEU A 75 -0.24 -3.74 3.89
N GLY A 76 0.29 -2.53 3.73
CA GLY A 76 1.53 -2.28 3.01
C GLY A 76 2.78 -2.88 3.66
N PRO A 77 3.92 -2.91 2.95
CA PRO A 77 5.18 -3.35 3.50
C PRO A 77 5.63 -2.42 4.64
N MET A 78 6.21 -2.99 5.70
CA MET A 78 6.91 -2.21 6.74
C MET A 78 8.41 -2.41 6.59
N ILE A 79 9.19 -1.32 6.57
CA ILE A 79 10.63 -1.38 6.34
C ILE A 79 11.39 -0.88 7.55
N LYS A 80 12.25 -1.74 8.11
CA LYS A 80 13.25 -1.33 9.09
C LYS A 80 14.36 -0.54 8.39
N ARG A 81 14.65 0.66 8.87
CA ARG A 81 15.66 1.57 8.30
C ARG A 81 16.78 1.83 9.30
N VAL A 82 17.95 2.15 8.78
CA VAL A 82 19.02 2.77 9.57
C VAL A 82 18.65 4.22 9.86
N LYS A 83 19.43 4.91 10.69
CA LYS A 83 19.27 6.35 10.94
C LYS A 83 19.32 7.16 9.63
N PRO A 84 18.45 8.16 9.42
CA PRO A 84 18.48 8.99 8.22
C PRO A 84 19.85 9.66 8.02
N SER A 85 20.38 9.55 6.81
CA SER A 85 21.57 10.31 6.39
C SER A 85 21.17 11.63 5.73
N ALA A 86 22.14 12.50 5.42
CA ALA A 86 21.88 13.74 4.70
C ALA A 86 21.18 13.52 3.33
N LYS A 87 21.34 12.33 2.73
CA LYS A 87 20.68 11.97 1.46
C LYS A 87 19.20 11.64 1.62
N ASP A 88 18.77 11.30 2.82
CA ASP A 88 17.39 10.90 3.15
C ASP A 88 16.52 12.09 3.56
N VAL A 89 17.05 13.30 3.40
CA VAL A 89 16.48 14.52 3.97
C VAL A 89 16.26 15.54 2.85
N ILE A 90 15.18 16.30 2.97
CA ILE A 90 14.87 17.42 2.07
C ILE A 90 14.80 18.71 2.88
N PRO A 91 15.63 19.72 2.56
CA PRO A 91 15.49 21.04 3.17
C PRO A 91 14.24 21.76 2.62
N LEU A 92 13.44 22.32 3.52
CA LEU A 92 12.29 23.14 3.22
C LEU A 92 12.48 24.55 3.80
N ALA A 93 12.74 25.51 2.91
CA ALA A 93 12.93 26.91 3.29
C ALA A 93 11.62 27.55 3.82
N PRO A 94 11.71 28.64 4.59
CA PRO A 94 10.54 29.39 5.08
C PRO A 94 9.53 29.72 3.98
N GLY A 95 8.25 29.46 4.24
CA GLY A 95 7.16 29.71 3.31
C GLY A 95 7.07 28.78 2.10
N LYS A 96 8.03 27.85 1.91
CA LYS A 96 8.02 26.91 0.78
C LYS A 96 7.11 25.72 1.06
N ILE A 97 6.67 25.10 -0.05
CA ILE A 97 5.76 23.96 -0.07
C ILE A 97 6.38 22.81 -0.87
N ILE A 98 6.31 21.59 -0.34
CA ILE A 98 6.50 20.34 -1.08
C ILE A 98 5.14 19.67 -1.25
N SER A 99 4.88 19.08 -2.41
CA SER A 99 3.65 18.32 -2.66
C SER A 99 3.96 16.88 -3.03
N THR A 100 3.18 15.94 -2.51
CA THR A 100 3.25 14.54 -2.88
C THR A 100 1.88 13.98 -3.21
N VAL A 101 1.84 12.84 -3.89
CA VAL A 101 0.62 12.15 -4.31
C VAL A 101 0.78 10.68 -3.99
N VAL A 102 -0.22 10.08 -3.36
CA VAL A 102 -0.19 8.68 -2.93
C VAL A 102 -1.54 8.00 -3.18
N ALA A 103 -1.47 6.74 -3.62
CA ALA A 103 -2.62 5.85 -3.75
C ALA A 103 -2.83 5.08 -2.42
N LEU A 104 -3.79 5.50 -1.60
CA LEU A 104 -4.08 4.87 -0.30
C LEU A 104 -4.58 3.43 -0.47
N SER A 105 -5.36 3.16 -1.51
CA SER A 105 -5.86 1.82 -1.82
C SER A 105 -4.76 0.80 -2.18
N SER A 106 -3.51 1.25 -2.34
CA SER A 106 -2.37 0.35 -2.56
C SER A 106 -1.86 -0.31 -1.28
N ALA A 107 -2.14 0.29 -0.12
CA ALA A 107 -1.53 -0.10 1.16
C ALA A 107 -2.50 -0.08 2.37
N TYR A 108 -3.76 0.35 2.20
CA TYR A 108 -4.78 0.31 3.24
C TYR A 108 -6.00 -0.50 2.80
N ASP A 109 -6.69 -1.15 3.74
CA ASP A 109 -7.92 -1.89 3.47
C ASP A 109 -9.12 -0.99 3.14
N MET A 110 -9.20 -0.57 1.88
CA MET A 110 -10.33 0.21 1.37
C MET A 110 -11.41 -0.65 0.70
N SER A 111 -11.58 -1.91 1.14
CA SER A 111 -12.50 -2.86 0.49
C SER A 111 -13.98 -2.63 0.75
N LYS A 112 -14.31 -1.90 1.81
CA LYS A 112 -15.68 -1.67 2.25
C LYS A 112 -16.24 -0.40 1.62
N THR A 113 -17.53 -0.43 1.28
CA THR A 113 -18.24 0.82 0.95
C THR A 113 -18.43 1.62 2.23
N CYS A 114 -17.87 2.83 2.29
CA CYS A 114 -17.83 3.62 3.52
C CYS A 114 -17.55 5.10 3.25
N ASP A 115 -17.89 5.96 4.22
CA ASP A 115 -17.33 7.30 4.29
C ASP A 115 -16.03 7.26 5.10
N TYR A 116 -14.91 7.28 4.39
CA TYR A 116 -13.58 7.16 5.00
C TYR A 116 -13.12 8.52 5.54
N SER A 117 -12.75 8.55 6.81
CA SER A 117 -12.03 9.65 7.42
C SER A 117 -10.53 9.42 7.25
N ILE A 118 -9.82 10.37 6.67
CA ILE A 118 -8.39 10.24 6.36
C ILE A 118 -7.64 11.46 6.88
N GLN A 119 -6.63 11.20 7.70
CA GLN A 119 -5.70 12.19 8.21
C GLN A 119 -4.27 11.67 8.10
N TYR A 120 -3.36 12.48 7.55
CA TYR A 120 -1.93 12.23 7.74
C TYR A 120 -1.61 12.45 9.22
N ASN A 121 -0.95 11.50 9.86
CA ASN A 121 -0.65 11.59 11.28
C ASN A 121 0.61 10.79 11.62
N MET A 122 1.63 11.50 12.10
CA MET A 122 2.93 10.92 12.43
C MET A 122 3.58 11.71 13.56
N GLN A 123 4.43 11.06 14.36
CA GLN A 123 5.21 11.73 15.39
C GLN A 123 6.24 12.69 14.76
N SER A 124 6.38 13.88 15.35
CA SER A 124 7.15 14.98 14.77
C SER A 124 8.67 14.76 14.76
N ASP A 125 9.20 14.06 15.76
CA ASP A 125 10.62 13.71 15.93
C ASP A 125 11.14 12.77 14.84
N LEU A 126 10.26 11.95 14.27
CA LEU A 126 10.57 11.12 13.10
C LEU A 126 10.75 11.97 11.82
N ILE A 127 10.03 13.08 11.72
CA ILE A 127 9.84 13.79 10.45
C ILE A 127 10.75 14.99 10.31
N ILE A 128 10.83 15.83 11.34
CA ILE A 128 11.42 17.17 11.24
C ILE A 128 12.56 17.34 12.22
N PHE A 129 13.63 17.96 11.73
CA PHE A 129 14.65 18.57 12.57
C PHE A 129 15.09 19.91 11.97
N SER A 130 15.64 20.77 12.82
CA SER A 130 16.10 22.10 12.40
C SER A 130 17.50 22.06 11.79
N ASP A 131 17.85 23.11 11.05
CA ASP A 131 19.22 23.28 10.55
C ASP A 131 20.27 23.34 11.68
N ASP A 132 19.86 23.81 12.87
CA ASP A 132 20.69 23.92 14.06
C ASP A 132 20.87 22.56 14.78
N GLN A 133 20.18 21.50 14.34
CA GLN A 133 20.31 20.14 14.89
C GLN A 133 21.17 19.28 13.96
N THR A 134 22.12 18.55 14.54
CA THR A 134 22.93 17.58 13.80
C THR A 134 22.12 16.30 13.57
N LEU A 135 22.32 15.63 12.43
CA LEU A 135 21.64 14.36 12.12
C LEU A 135 21.84 13.29 13.20
N GLU A 136 22.93 13.38 13.97
CA GLU A 136 23.23 12.50 15.11
C GLU A 136 22.24 12.66 16.27
N THR A 137 21.61 13.82 16.42
CA THR A 137 20.62 14.10 17.47
C THR A 137 19.21 13.61 17.15
N ILE A 138 18.99 13.03 15.96
CA ILE A 138 17.71 12.38 15.61
C ILE A 138 17.56 11.11 16.46
N PRO A 139 16.43 10.91 17.14
CA PRO A 139 16.17 9.66 17.87
C PRO A 139 16.17 8.45 16.94
N ASP A 140 16.77 7.33 17.37
CA ASP A 140 16.75 6.08 16.58
C ASP A 140 15.40 5.36 16.68
N GLU A 141 14.62 5.68 17.71
CA GLU A 141 13.24 5.26 17.92
C GLU A 141 12.42 6.46 18.41
N PRO A 142 11.08 6.45 18.21
CA PRO A 142 10.20 7.46 18.77
C PRO A 142 10.50 7.72 20.25
N ILE A 143 10.55 8.98 20.64
CA ILE A 143 10.66 9.31 22.07
C ILE A 143 9.32 9.03 22.74
N ASP A 144 9.27 8.01 23.60
CA ASP A 144 8.10 7.73 24.45
C ASP A 144 7.69 8.97 25.25
N ASN A 145 6.39 9.30 25.23
CA ASN A 145 5.76 10.48 25.85
C ASN A 145 5.98 11.82 25.13
N LEU A 146 6.43 11.82 23.86
CA LEU A 146 6.38 13.02 23.02
C LEU A 146 5.00 13.15 22.35
N GLU A 147 4.14 14.01 22.89
CA GLU A 147 2.74 14.18 22.43
C GLU A 147 2.59 14.96 21.11
N PHE A 148 3.68 15.32 20.44
CA PHE A 148 3.63 16.18 19.26
C PHE A 148 3.54 15.37 17.97
N GLU A 149 2.31 15.17 17.51
CA GLU A 149 1.98 14.64 16.20
C GLU A 149 1.91 15.76 15.15
N ILE A 150 2.47 15.51 13.97
CA ILE A 150 2.20 16.30 12.78
C ILE A 150 0.94 15.72 12.16
N GLN A 151 -0.12 16.52 12.21
CA GLN A 151 -1.44 16.14 11.72
C GLN A 151 -1.83 17.01 10.54
N SER A 152 -2.45 16.41 9.52
CA SER A 152 -3.15 17.20 8.51
C SER A 152 -4.57 17.58 8.95
N ASN A 153 -5.23 18.41 8.13
CA ASN A 153 -6.69 18.42 8.12
C ASN A 153 -7.24 17.00 7.88
N ASN A 154 -8.46 16.75 8.34
CA ASN A 154 -9.15 15.49 8.11
C ASN A 154 -10.09 15.64 6.91
N ILE A 155 -10.00 14.72 5.94
CA ILE A 155 -10.92 14.69 4.79
C ILE A 155 -11.86 13.49 4.90
N ARG A 156 -13.08 13.67 4.39
CA ARG A 156 -14.09 12.62 4.27
C ARG A 156 -14.27 12.23 2.81
N LEU A 157 -14.08 10.96 2.51
CA LEU A 157 -14.19 10.40 1.17
C LEU A 157 -15.25 9.29 1.16
N PRO A 158 -16.44 9.53 0.59
CA PRO A 158 -17.40 8.47 0.32
C PRO A 158 -16.85 7.59 -0.80
N ILE A 159 -16.48 6.36 -0.45
CA ILE A 159 -15.80 5.42 -1.34
C ILE A 159 -16.68 4.19 -1.45
N LYS A 160 -17.00 3.79 -2.68
CA LYS A 160 -17.53 2.44 -2.95
C LYS A 160 -16.40 1.43 -2.76
N GLY A 161 -16.73 0.35 -2.08
CA GLY A 161 -15.82 -0.75 -1.81
C GLY A 161 -15.22 -1.31 -3.10
N ARG A 162 -13.96 -1.73 -3.02
CA ARG A 162 -13.17 -2.25 -4.13
C ARG A 162 -12.38 -3.47 -3.68
N PRO A 163 -12.15 -4.49 -4.51
CA PRO A 163 -11.29 -5.60 -4.11
C PRO A 163 -9.90 -5.06 -3.71
N ASN A 164 -9.44 -5.41 -2.52
CA ASN A 164 -8.15 -4.95 -2.04
C ASN A 164 -7.03 -5.93 -2.48
N LYS A 165 -6.01 -5.37 -3.14
CA LYS A 165 -4.84 -6.07 -3.70
C LYS A 165 -4.13 -6.97 -2.67
N GLN A 166 -4.09 -6.57 -1.41
CA GLN A 166 -3.39 -7.29 -0.33
C GLN A 166 -4.33 -8.17 0.51
N HIS A 167 -5.59 -7.80 0.63
CA HIS A 167 -6.60 -8.63 1.29
C HIS A 167 -6.89 -9.91 0.50
N ASN A 168 -6.89 -9.86 -0.84
CA ASN A 168 -6.99 -11.08 -1.67
C ASN A 168 -5.76 -11.99 -1.57
N GLN A 169 -4.61 -11.51 -1.08
CA GLN A 169 -3.47 -12.39 -0.77
C GLN A 169 -3.74 -13.18 0.54
N ASN A 170 -4.42 -12.57 1.52
CA ASN A 170 -4.68 -13.18 2.83
C ASN A 170 -6.03 -13.93 2.93
N GLN A 171 -7.05 -13.55 2.16
CA GLN A 171 -8.40 -14.15 2.21
C GLN A 171 -8.68 -15.26 1.19
N ILE A 172 -7.77 -15.54 0.26
CA ILE A 172 -7.82 -16.81 -0.48
C ILE A 172 -7.52 -18.00 0.47
N MET A 173 -7.10 -17.75 1.73
CA MET A 173 -6.91 -18.80 2.73
C MET A 173 -8.20 -19.48 3.24
N THR A 174 -9.40 -19.02 2.90
CA THR A 174 -10.65 -19.59 3.46
C THR A 174 -11.65 -20.13 2.45
N ILE A 175 -11.35 -20.13 1.15
CA ILE A 175 -12.24 -20.76 0.17
C ILE A 175 -11.48 -21.78 -0.66
N HIS A 176 -11.90 -23.04 -0.46
CA HIS A 176 -11.50 -24.27 -1.14
C HIS A 176 -10.28 -24.97 -0.55
N LYS A 177 -10.55 -25.85 0.43
CA LYS A 177 -9.80 -27.11 0.58
C LYS A 177 -9.58 -27.70 -0.83
N ARG A 178 -8.32 -27.61 -1.32
CA ARG A 178 -7.73 -28.13 -2.57
C ARG A 178 -7.42 -27.16 -3.73
N ALA A 179 -7.61 -25.86 -3.61
CA ALA A 179 -7.05 -24.93 -4.62
C ALA A 179 -5.70 -24.38 -4.16
N ALA A 180 -4.64 -24.61 -4.93
CA ALA A 180 -3.37 -23.90 -4.74
C ALA A 180 -3.65 -22.39 -4.80
N THR A 181 -3.25 -21.66 -3.76
CA THR A 181 -3.49 -20.22 -3.70
C THR A 181 -2.52 -19.50 -4.63
N LEU A 182 -3.01 -18.58 -5.44
CA LEU A 182 -2.17 -17.74 -6.29
C LEU A 182 -1.65 -16.58 -5.46
N ASN A 183 -0.34 -16.54 -5.26
CA ASN A 183 0.33 -15.43 -4.60
C ASN A 183 0.89 -14.50 -5.68
N TYR A 184 0.51 -13.22 -5.64
CA TYR A 184 0.98 -12.21 -6.57
C TYR A 184 2.02 -11.34 -5.87
N VAL A 185 3.12 -11.01 -6.54
CA VAL A 185 4.12 -10.06 -6.03
C VAL A 185 4.26 -8.95 -7.07
N ASN A 186 3.93 -7.72 -6.68
CA ASN A 186 4.11 -6.51 -7.49
C ASN A 186 3.39 -6.52 -8.87
N CYS A 187 2.13 -7.00 -8.92
CA CYS A 187 1.32 -6.98 -10.15
C CYS A 187 0.40 -5.74 -10.21
N THR A 188 0.19 -5.20 -11.41
CA THR A 188 -0.81 -4.16 -11.70
C THR A 188 -2.22 -4.77 -11.84
N GLU A 189 -3.27 -3.95 -11.72
CA GLU A 189 -4.68 -4.39 -11.73
C GLU A 189 -5.04 -5.18 -13.00
N ASN A 190 -4.63 -4.71 -14.17
CA ASN A 190 -4.83 -5.42 -15.45
C ASN A 190 -4.15 -6.79 -15.46
N ASN A 191 -2.89 -6.87 -15.00
CA ASN A 191 -2.13 -8.12 -14.98
C ASN A 191 -2.76 -9.16 -14.03
N THR A 192 -3.35 -8.73 -12.91
CA THR A 192 -4.03 -9.65 -11.98
C THR A 192 -5.34 -10.20 -12.54
N ILE A 193 -6.14 -9.37 -13.22
CA ILE A 193 -7.39 -9.82 -13.85
C ILE A 193 -7.08 -10.81 -14.98
N ASP A 194 -6.05 -10.55 -15.77
CA ASP A 194 -5.59 -11.45 -16.82
C ASP A 194 -5.10 -12.79 -16.25
N LEU A 195 -4.37 -12.79 -15.13
CA LEU A 195 -3.91 -14.01 -14.46
C LEU A 195 -5.08 -14.81 -13.85
N ILE A 196 -6.06 -14.17 -13.23
CA ILE A 196 -7.26 -14.83 -12.70
C ILE A 196 -8.04 -15.48 -13.83
N ASN A 197 -8.25 -14.76 -14.94
CA ASN A 197 -8.91 -15.29 -16.11
C ASN A 197 -8.12 -16.44 -16.73
N ALA A 198 -6.80 -16.30 -16.87
CA ALA A 198 -5.93 -17.34 -17.41
C ALA A 198 -5.98 -18.63 -16.57
N VAL A 199 -5.96 -18.53 -15.24
CA VAL A 199 -6.05 -19.69 -14.35
C VAL A 199 -7.44 -20.33 -14.41
N SER A 200 -8.51 -19.53 -14.50
CA SER A 200 -9.87 -20.05 -14.70
C SER A 200 -9.98 -20.85 -16.01
N TRP A 201 -9.44 -20.33 -17.11
CA TRP A 201 -9.37 -21.05 -18.39
C TRP A 201 -8.49 -22.30 -18.31
N ALA A 202 -7.33 -22.22 -17.66
CA ALA A 202 -6.45 -23.36 -17.46
C ALA A 202 -7.14 -24.48 -16.67
N LEU A 203 -7.86 -24.14 -15.61
CA LEU A 203 -8.64 -25.11 -14.83
C LEU A 203 -9.74 -25.76 -15.65
N LYS A 204 -10.46 -24.96 -16.47
CA LYS A 204 -11.47 -25.48 -17.40
C LYS A 204 -10.84 -26.48 -18.36
N TYR A 205 -9.74 -26.14 -19.03
CA TYR A 205 -9.09 -27.03 -19.97
C TYR A 205 -8.47 -28.26 -19.32
N ALA A 206 -7.95 -28.15 -18.09
CA ALA A 206 -7.46 -29.27 -17.30
C ALA A 206 -8.60 -30.24 -16.97
N ASN A 207 -9.75 -29.74 -16.50
CA ASN A 207 -10.93 -30.56 -16.21
C ASN A 207 -11.49 -31.22 -17.48
N GLU A 208 -11.59 -30.48 -18.59
CA GLU A 208 -12.01 -31.04 -19.88
C GLU A 208 -11.05 -32.13 -20.35
N SER A 209 -9.73 -31.94 -20.18
CA SER A 209 -8.72 -32.93 -20.56
C SER A 209 -8.77 -34.16 -19.66
N PHE A 210 -8.94 -33.99 -18.35
CA PHE A 210 -9.13 -35.09 -17.39
C PHE A 210 -10.38 -35.92 -17.72
N ASN A 211 -11.52 -35.24 -17.90
CA ASN A 211 -12.78 -35.90 -18.25
C ASN A 211 -12.68 -36.62 -19.60
N TYR A 212 -12.01 -36.01 -20.58
CA TYR A 212 -11.75 -36.65 -21.86
C TYR A 212 -10.89 -37.91 -21.72
N LEU A 213 -9.75 -37.83 -21.03
CA LEU A 213 -8.84 -38.97 -20.85
C LEU A 213 -9.49 -40.13 -20.08
N ASN A 214 -10.34 -39.85 -19.09
CA ASN A 214 -11.06 -40.88 -18.35
C ASN A 214 -12.10 -41.63 -19.20
N ASN A 215 -12.67 -40.98 -20.21
CA ASN A 215 -13.76 -41.53 -21.01
C ASN A 215 -13.31 -42.15 -22.33
N ILE A 216 -12.07 -41.94 -22.77
CA ILE A 216 -11.60 -42.58 -24.01
C ILE A 216 -11.26 -44.06 -23.81
N ILE A 217 -11.81 -44.87 -24.70
CA ILE A 217 -11.58 -46.32 -24.79
C ILE A 217 -10.77 -46.72 -26.03
N SER A 218 -10.41 -45.75 -26.87
CA SER A 218 -9.62 -45.95 -28.09
C SER A 218 -8.86 -44.67 -28.49
N GLY A 219 -7.92 -44.80 -29.42
CA GLY A 219 -7.09 -43.69 -29.89
C GLY A 219 -7.85 -42.73 -30.78
N THR A 220 -8.62 -41.81 -30.21
CA THR A 220 -9.27 -40.73 -30.96
C THR A 220 -8.25 -39.76 -31.59
N THR A 221 -8.68 -38.93 -32.55
CA THR A 221 -7.80 -37.96 -33.22
C THR A 221 -7.08 -37.04 -32.22
N ARG A 222 -7.81 -36.47 -31.25
CA ARG A 222 -7.22 -35.60 -30.20
C ARG A 222 -6.13 -36.32 -29.39
N TYR A 223 -6.31 -37.59 -29.06
CA TYR A 223 -5.30 -38.37 -28.31
C TYR A 223 -4.06 -38.59 -29.18
N ARG A 224 -4.25 -39.04 -30.42
CA ARG A 224 -3.14 -39.33 -31.33
C ARG A 224 -2.32 -38.11 -31.69
N THR A 225 -2.95 -36.94 -31.77
CA THR A 225 -2.25 -35.67 -32.04
C THR A 225 -1.20 -35.34 -30.97
N TRP A 226 -1.50 -35.60 -29.69
CA TRP A 226 -0.62 -35.20 -28.58
C TRP A 226 0.18 -36.34 -27.96
N PHE A 227 -0.34 -37.57 -28.02
CA PHE A 227 0.20 -38.73 -27.30
C PHE A 227 0.49 -39.95 -28.21
N GLY A 228 0.18 -39.90 -29.50
CA GLY A 228 0.46 -40.99 -30.45
C GLY A 228 -0.47 -42.20 -30.34
N THR A 229 0.03 -43.41 -30.63
CA THR A 229 -0.78 -44.64 -30.66
C THR A 229 -1.36 -44.96 -29.29
N TYR A 230 -2.66 -45.27 -29.25
CA TYR A 230 -3.37 -45.57 -28.01
C TYR A 230 -3.02 -46.96 -27.46
N SER A 231 -2.72 -46.99 -26.16
CA SER A 231 -2.76 -48.18 -25.33
C SER A 231 -3.37 -47.82 -23.98
N SER A 232 -3.99 -48.78 -23.29
CA SER A 232 -4.52 -48.58 -21.95
C SER A 232 -3.45 -48.14 -20.95
N THR A 233 -2.22 -48.65 -21.10
CA THR A 233 -1.04 -48.27 -20.31
C THR A 233 -0.64 -46.81 -20.54
N ASN A 234 -0.49 -46.39 -21.80
CA ASN A 234 -0.04 -45.02 -22.14
C ASN A 234 -1.09 -43.95 -21.80
N ARG A 235 -2.37 -44.31 -21.72
CA ARG A 235 -3.44 -43.39 -21.30
C ARG A 235 -3.37 -43.04 -19.81
N ASN A 236 -2.90 -43.96 -18.97
CA ASN A 236 -2.90 -43.81 -17.52
C ASN A 236 -1.60 -43.19 -16.97
N THR A 237 -0.67 -42.80 -17.85
CA THR A 237 0.60 -42.15 -17.49
C THR A 237 0.45 -40.64 -17.66
#